data_AF-A0A919QIT2-F1
#
_entry.id   AF-A0A919QIT2-F1
#
_cell.length_a   1.000
_cell.length_b   1.000
_cell.length_c   1.000
_cell.angle_alpha   90.00
_cell.angle_beta   90.00
_cell.angle_gamma   90.00
#
_symmetry.space_group_name_H-M   'P 1'
#
loop_
_entity.id
_entity.type
_entity.pdbx_description
1 polymer ?
#
loop_
_entity_poly.entity_id
_entity_poly.type
_entity_poly.pdbx_seq_one_letter_code
_entity_poly.pdbx_strand_id
1 'polypeptide(L)'
;MSTRTLLTCGIIAGPLFVTTCLIQAVTREGYDLSRHPISLLSLGEAGWIQIANFVVTGLLYVACAAGLRRTAGGTWGPLLVGLLGAGLIVGGVFLTDAGAGFPAGAPEGAPELTWHGIIHTLGPVVALGSIVVAGPVYLRRFAREGNRGWATGSALASAMIVALLAWPDPDGLSVRLLAATAVACAFVAAVSWRAVDVVG
;
A
#
# COMPACT_ATOMS: atom_id res chain seq x y z
N MET A 1 -8.17 12.84 19.07
CA MET A 1 -6.77 12.70 18.59
C MET A 1 -6.28 14.01 18.02
N SER A 2 -5.05 14.42 18.37
CA SER A 2 -4.40 15.60 17.79
C SER A 2 -4.06 15.38 16.32
N THR A 3 -3.95 16.46 15.55
CA THR A 3 -3.55 16.40 14.13
C THR A 3 -2.20 15.73 13.96
N ARG A 4 -1.23 16.04 14.84
CA ARG A 4 0.09 15.38 14.85
C ARG A 4 -0.03 13.86 14.98
N THR A 5 -0.84 13.37 15.93
CA THR A 5 -1.02 11.91 16.13
C THR A 5 -1.55 11.24 14.86
N LEU A 6 -2.54 11.85 14.21
CA LEU A 6 -3.12 11.33 12.97
C LEU A 6 -2.08 11.25 11.85
N LEU A 7 -1.25 12.27 11.69
CA LEU A 7 -0.18 12.27 10.69
C LEU A 7 0.91 11.24 11.00
N THR A 8 1.26 11.05 12.28
CA THR A 8 2.21 10.01 12.71
C THR A 8 1.73 8.61 12.32
N CYS A 9 0.42 8.34 12.28
CA CYS A 9 -0.11 7.07 11.75
C CYS A 9 0.38 6.78 10.32
N GLY A 10 0.43 7.79 9.45
CA GLY A 10 0.90 7.62 8.06
C GLY A 10 2.41 7.39 7.94
N ILE A 11 3.18 7.87 8.92
CA ILE A 11 4.64 7.65 9.00
C ILE A 11 4.92 6.20 9.42
N ILE A 12 4.13 5.66 10.36
CA ILE A 12 4.31 4.31 10.93
C ILE A 12 3.71 3.21 10.05
N ALA A 13 2.59 3.47 9.37
CA ALA A 13 1.83 2.47 8.61
C ALA A 13 2.70 1.69 7.60
N GLY A 14 3.49 2.41 6.81
CA GLY A 14 4.36 1.82 5.79
C GLY A 14 5.42 0.87 6.34
N PRO A 15 6.30 1.33 7.23
CA PRO A 15 7.30 0.48 7.88
C PRO A 15 6.68 -0.73 8.59
N LEU A 16 5.55 -0.56 9.29
CA LEU A 16 4.83 -1.67 9.91
C LEU A 16 4.42 -2.72 8.88
N PHE A 17 3.78 -2.29 7.79
CA PHE A 17 3.29 -3.18 6.75
C PHE A 17 4.40 -3.97 6.08
N VAL A 18 5.41 -3.26 5.56
CA VAL A 18 6.51 -3.87 4.81
C VAL A 18 7.32 -4.81 5.70
N THR A 19 7.63 -4.40 6.94
CA THR A 19 8.40 -5.25 7.86
C THR A 19 7.65 -6.52 8.20
N THR A 20 6.34 -6.42 8.48
CA THR A 20 5.50 -7.59 8.79
C THR A 20 5.38 -8.54 7.60
N CYS A 21 5.25 -8.01 6.38
CA CYS A 21 5.27 -8.81 5.14
C CYS A 21 6.62 -9.53 4.96
N LEU A 22 7.75 -8.83 5.15
CA LEU A 22 9.08 -9.41 4.99
C LEU A 22 9.37 -10.49 6.04
N ILE A 23 9.00 -10.26 7.29
CA ILE A 23 9.14 -11.27 8.36
C ILE A 23 8.35 -12.53 7.98
N GLN A 24 7.09 -12.39 7.58
CA GLN A 24 6.29 -13.54 7.15
C GLN A 24 6.88 -14.20 5.90
N ALA A 25 7.35 -13.43 4.93
CA ALA A 25 7.94 -13.97 3.70
C ALA A 25 9.16 -14.87 3.95
N VAL A 26 9.96 -14.58 4.98
CA VAL A 26 11.15 -15.39 5.33
C VAL A 26 10.87 -16.47 6.37
N THR A 27 9.74 -16.42 7.08
CA THR A 27 9.39 -17.38 8.13
C THR A 27 8.32 -18.38 7.72
N ARG A 28 7.52 -18.07 6.68
CA ARG A 28 6.41 -18.91 6.25
C ARG A 28 6.91 -20.05 5.36
N GLU A 29 6.76 -21.28 5.85
CA GLU A 29 7.11 -22.48 5.10
C GLU A 29 6.39 -22.52 3.74
N GLY A 30 7.14 -22.89 2.70
CA GLY A 30 6.66 -22.96 1.32
C GLY A 30 6.38 -21.60 0.65
N TYR A 31 6.58 -20.48 1.34
CA TYR A 31 6.43 -19.17 0.73
C TYR A 31 7.70 -18.73 -0.01
N ASP A 32 7.56 -18.35 -1.28
CA ASP A 32 8.63 -17.81 -2.10
C ASP A 32 8.23 -16.42 -2.59
N LEU A 33 8.90 -15.37 -2.10
CA LEU A 33 8.57 -13.99 -2.45
C LEU A 33 8.72 -13.70 -3.96
N SER A 34 9.55 -14.45 -4.68
CA SER A 34 9.70 -14.28 -6.13
C SER A 34 8.47 -14.75 -6.91
N ARG A 35 7.69 -15.68 -6.33
CA ARG A 35 6.53 -16.35 -6.97
C ARG A 35 5.20 -15.97 -6.34
N HIS A 36 5.13 -15.87 -5.02
CA HIS A 36 3.90 -15.76 -4.25
C HIS A 36 3.66 -14.31 -3.82
N PRO A 37 2.60 -13.64 -4.29
CA PRO A 37 2.22 -12.31 -3.81
C PRO A 37 2.03 -12.29 -2.29
N ILE A 38 2.37 -11.17 -1.63
CA ILE A 38 2.22 -11.01 -0.17
C ILE A 38 0.78 -11.19 0.32
N SER A 39 -0.23 -11.07 -0.54
CA SER A 39 -1.61 -11.37 -0.19
C SER A 39 -1.82 -12.84 0.13
N LEU A 40 -1.08 -13.75 -0.49
CA LEU A 40 -1.18 -15.19 -0.21
C LEU A 40 -0.77 -15.52 1.23
N LEU A 41 0.05 -14.69 1.88
CA LEU A 41 0.37 -14.84 3.31
C LEU A 41 -0.87 -14.75 4.22
N SER A 42 -2.02 -14.27 3.73
CA SER A 42 -3.30 -14.31 4.44
C SER A 42 -3.92 -15.70 4.55
N LEU A 43 -3.31 -16.72 3.94
CA LEU A 43 -3.82 -18.09 3.90
C LEU A 43 -3.14 -19.03 4.90
N GLY A 44 -3.90 -20.03 5.34
CA GLY A 44 -3.49 -21.04 6.31
C GLY A 44 -3.44 -20.53 7.75
N GLU A 45 -2.84 -21.32 8.64
CA GLU A 45 -2.90 -21.12 10.10
C GLU A 45 -2.43 -19.73 10.58
N ALA A 46 -1.32 -19.22 10.04
CA ALA A 46 -0.78 -17.90 10.39
C ALA A 46 -1.40 -16.74 9.60
N GLY A 47 -2.39 -17.01 8.73
CA GLY A 47 -2.95 -16.04 7.78
C GLY A 47 -3.57 -14.80 8.43
N TRP A 48 -4.05 -14.95 9.66
CA TRP A 48 -4.61 -13.85 10.45
C TRP A 48 -3.60 -12.72 10.69
N ILE A 49 -2.29 -13.01 10.71
CA ILE A 49 -1.24 -11.99 10.87
C ILE A 49 -1.26 -11.04 9.68
N GLN A 50 -1.28 -11.57 8.46
CA GLN A 50 -1.31 -10.74 7.26
C GLN A 50 -2.66 -10.03 7.10
N ILE A 51 -3.77 -10.66 7.48
CA ILE A 51 -5.10 -10.02 7.53
C ILE A 51 -5.08 -8.81 8.48
N ALA A 52 -4.59 -9.01 9.70
CA ALA A 52 -4.46 -7.94 10.69
C ALA A 52 -3.52 -6.84 10.19
N ASN A 53 -2.41 -7.19 9.56
CA ASN A 53 -1.46 -6.24 8.97
C ASN A 53 -2.14 -5.36 7.90
N PHE A 54 -2.91 -5.95 6.99
CA PHE A 54 -3.71 -5.21 6.01
C PHE A 54 -4.70 -4.25 6.66
N VAL A 55 -5.53 -4.74 7.58
CA VAL A 55 -6.59 -3.94 8.22
C VAL A 55 -6.00 -2.82 9.09
N VAL A 56 -5.03 -3.13 9.96
CA VAL A 56 -4.40 -2.13 10.84
C VAL A 56 -3.68 -1.07 10.02
N THR A 57 -2.89 -1.46 9.02
CA THR A 57 -2.21 -0.51 8.13
C THR A 57 -3.22 0.37 7.39
N GLY A 58 -4.30 -0.23 6.88
CA GLY A 58 -5.35 0.52 6.20
C GLY A 58 -6.04 1.54 7.11
N LEU A 59 -6.35 1.18 8.35
CA LEU A 59 -6.90 2.09 9.36
C LEU A 59 -5.93 3.23 9.71
N LEU A 60 -4.63 2.94 9.81
CA LEU A 60 -3.61 3.95 10.03
C LEU A 60 -3.55 4.97 8.88
N TYR A 61 -3.66 4.52 7.62
CA TYR A 61 -3.74 5.44 6.48
C TYR A 61 -5.04 6.24 6.44
N VAL A 62 -6.18 5.66 6.83
CA VAL A 62 -7.44 6.41 6.98
C VAL A 62 -7.32 7.48 8.07
N ALA A 63 -6.69 7.16 9.20
CA ALA A 63 -6.39 8.15 10.24
C ALA A 63 -5.45 9.26 9.72
N CYS A 64 -4.40 8.89 8.99
CA CYS A 64 -3.51 9.82 8.32
C CYS A 64 -4.24 10.75 7.35
N ALA A 65 -5.15 10.22 6.54
CA ALA A 65 -5.98 11.01 5.64
C ALA A 65 -6.78 12.08 6.40
N ALA A 66 -7.35 11.74 7.56
CA ALA A 66 -8.01 12.72 8.42
C ALA A 66 -7.04 13.78 8.96
N GLY A 67 -5.81 13.40 9.31
CA GLY A 67 -4.74 14.33 9.69
C GLY A 67 -4.37 15.30 8.58
N LEU A 68 -4.12 14.77 7.37
CA LEU A 68 -3.82 15.56 6.18
C LEU A 68 -4.99 16.48 5.81
N ARG A 69 -6.24 16.05 5.99
CA ARG A 69 -7.41 16.89 5.72
C ARG A 69 -7.50 18.12 6.61
N ARG A 70 -6.96 18.04 7.84
CA ARG A 70 -6.91 19.14 8.81
C ARG A 70 -5.77 20.12 8.55
N THR A 71 -4.74 19.71 7.80
CA THR A 71 -3.56 20.56 7.50
C THR A 71 -3.51 21.03 6.05
N ALA A 72 -4.21 20.36 5.14
CA ALA A 72 -4.14 20.64 3.72
C ALA A 72 -5.09 21.78 3.30
N GLY A 73 -4.62 22.64 2.39
CA GLY A 73 -5.45 23.56 1.61
C GLY A 73 -6.21 22.89 0.45
N GLY A 74 -6.42 21.56 0.48
CA GLY A 74 -7.05 20.81 -0.62
C GLY A 74 -7.61 19.44 -0.20
N THR A 75 -8.50 18.88 -1.01
CA THR A 75 -9.27 17.65 -0.70
C THR A 75 -8.69 16.38 -1.30
N TRP A 76 -8.07 16.46 -2.48
CA TRP A 76 -7.62 15.30 -3.24
C TRP A 76 -6.49 14.51 -2.57
N GLY A 77 -5.48 15.18 -2.01
CA GLY A 77 -4.37 14.51 -1.32
C GLY A 77 -4.84 13.63 -0.16
N PRO A 78 -5.64 14.17 0.79
CA PRO A 78 -6.26 13.38 1.86
C PRO A 78 -7.15 12.24 1.33
N LEU A 79 -8.00 12.50 0.33
CA LEU A 79 -8.91 11.49 -0.24
C LEU A 79 -8.13 10.29 -0.78
N LEU A 80 -7.07 10.53 -1.57
CA LEU A 80 -6.29 9.48 -2.20
C LEU A 80 -5.52 8.63 -1.17
N VAL A 81 -5.01 9.25 -0.10
CA VAL A 81 -4.42 8.50 1.03
C VAL A 81 -5.48 7.68 1.77
N GLY A 82 -6.71 8.18 1.89
CA GLY A 82 -7.84 7.42 2.43
C GLY A 82 -8.19 6.20 1.57
N LEU A 83 -8.16 6.35 0.24
CA LEU A 83 -8.38 5.26 -0.71
C LEU A 83 -7.26 4.21 -0.66
N LEU A 84 -6.00 4.62 -0.45
CA LEU A 84 -4.91 3.68 -0.13
C LEU A 84 -5.28 2.80 1.07
N GLY A 85 -5.72 3.43 2.16
CA GLY A 85 -6.12 2.70 3.36
C GLY A 85 -7.34 1.79 3.14
N ALA A 86 -8.35 2.26 2.41
CA ALA A 86 -9.53 1.48 2.08
C ALA A 86 -9.19 0.24 1.23
N GLY A 87 -8.31 0.37 0.24
CA GLY A 87 -7.85 -0.75 -0.60
C GLY A 87 -7.14 -1.83 0.20
N LEU A 88 -6.33 -1.44 1.21
CA LEU A 88 -5.69 -2.40 2.13
C LEU A 88 -6.72 -3.09 3.03
N ILE A 89 -7.71 -2.37 3.56
CA ILE A 89 -8.79 -2.96 4.36
C ILE A 89 -9.55 -4.01 3.53
N VAL A 90 -9.87 -3.68 2.28
CA VAL A 90 -10.51 -4.63 1.35
C VAL A 90 -9.66 -5.90 1.19
N GLY A 91 -8.35 -5.76 0.99
CA GLY A 91 -7.44 -6.91 0.87
C GLY A 91 -7.34 -7.76 2.15
N GLY A 92 -7.57 -7.18 3.33
CA GLY A 92 -7.61 -7.92 4.59
C GLY A 92 -8.95 -8.60 4.86
N VAL A 93 -10.07 -7.93 4.53
CA VAL A 93 -11.43 -8.43 4.81
C VAL A 93 -11.86 -9.51 3.80
N PHE A 94 -11.52 -9.32 2.53
CA PHE A 94 -11.82 -10.29 1.47
C PHE A 94 -10.53 -11.05 1.18
N LEU A 95 -10.47 -12.33 1.53
CA LEU A 95 -9.28 -13.14 1.33
C LEU A 95 -9.02 -13.39 -0.15
N THR A 96 -7.73 -13.50 -0.49
CA THR A 96 -7.29 -13.91 -1.82
C THR A 96 -7.51 -15.41 -2.01
N ASP A 97 -7.73 -15.85 -3.24
CA ASP A 97 -7.85 -17.28 -3.55
C ASP A 97 -6.46 -17.93 -3.59
N ALA A 98 -6.39 -19.20 -3.17
CA ALA A 98 -5.16 -19.99 -3.18
C ALA A 98 -4.73 -20.33 -4.62
N GLY A 99 -3.43 -20.27 -4.89
CA GLY A 99 -2.87 -20.53 -6.20
C GLY A 99 -1.34 -20.47 -6.17
N ALA A 100 -0.72 -20.67 -7.32
CA ALA A 100 0.74 -20.73 -7.47
C ALA A 100 1.41 -21.77 -6.54
N GLY A 101 0.68 -22.82 -6.13
CA GLY A 101 1.17 -23.86 -5.23
C GLY A 101 1.20 -23.45 -3.75
N PHE A 102 0.64 -22.29 -3.38
CA PHE A 102 0.61 -21.81 -1.99
C PHE A 102 -0.81 -21.56 -1.45
N PRO A 103 -1.11 -22.00 -0.21
CA PRO A 103 -0.28 -22.86 0.66
C PRO A 103 -0.19 -24.30 0.12
N ALA A 104 0.56 -25.18 0.79
CA ALA A 104 0.68 -26.59 0.39
C ALA A 104 -0.70 -27.24 0.17
N GLY A 105 -0.87 -27.87 -0.99
CA GLY A 105 -2.15 -28.43 -1.45
C GLY A 105 -2.98 -27.51 -2.35
N ALA A 106 -2.56 -26.26 -2.55
CA ALA A 106 -3.17 -25.35 -3.52
C ALA A 106 -2.83 -25.72 -4.98
N PRO A 107 -3.65 -25.29 -5.96
CA PRO A 107 -3.33 -25.46 -7.37
C PRO A 107 -1.99 -24.79 -7.74
N GLU A 108 -1.16 -25.46 -8.55
CA GLU A 108 0.12 -24.93 -9.05
C GLU A 108 -0.05 -23.72 -9.98
N GLY A 109 -1.19 -23.63 -10.66
CA GLY A 109 -1.50 -22.57 -11.62
C GLY A 109 -2.13 -21.33 -11.00
N ALA A 110 -2.74 -20.50 -11.85
CA ALA A 110 -3.55 -19.38 -11.40
C ALA A 110 -4.70 -19.86 -10.48
N PRO A 111 -5.09 -19.05 -9.49
CA PRO A 111 -6.21 -19.39 -8.63
C PRO A 111 -7.52 -19.47 -9.42
N GLU A 112 -8.43 -20.35 -9.00
CA GLU A 112 -9.83 -20.29 -9.40
C GLU A 112 -10.51 -19.13 -8.66
N LEU A 113 -10.90 -18.10 -9.40
CA LEU A 113 -11.41 -16.86 -8.84
C LEU A 113 -12.80 -17.05 -8.22
N THR A 114 -12.85 -16.92 -6.89
CA THR A 114 -14.11 -16.77 -6.16
C THR A 114 -14.55 -15.31 -6.14
N TRP A 115 -15.80 -15.05 -5.75
CA TRP A 115 -16.27 -13.68 -5.60
C TRP A 115 -15.48 -12.89 -4.54
N HIS A 116 -14.97 -13.55 -3.49
CA HIS A 116 -14.11 -12.92 -2.49
C HIS A 116 -12.76 -12.54 -3.11
N GLY A 117 -12.13 -13.44 -3.85
CA GLY A 117 -10.86 -13.15 -4.52
C GLY A 117 -10.98 -12.05 -5.57
N ILE A 118 -12.10 -11.98 -6.30
CA ILE A 118 -12.40 -10.86 -7.20
C ILE A 118 -12.39 -9.54 -6.42
N ILE A 119 -13.10 -9.44 -5.30
CA ILE A 119 -13.12 -8.22 -4.47
C ILE A 119 -11.73 -7.94 -3.89
N HIS A 120 -11.00 -8.97 -3.45
CA HIS A 120 -9.62 -8.84 -3.00
C HIS A 120 -8.73 -8.18 -4.06
N THR A 121 -8.84 -8.59 -5.32
CA THR A 121 -8.02 -8.03 -6.42
C THR A 121 -8.27 -6.54 -6.67
N LEU A 122 -9.46 -6.02 -6.30
CA LEU A 122 -9.74 -4.58 -6.38
C LEU A 122 -8.93 -3.78 -5.34
N GLY A 123 -8.55 -4.40 -4.22
CA GLY A 123 -7.81 -3.76 -3.13
C GLY A 123 -6.49 -3.15 -3.61
N PRO A 124 -5.54 -3.92 -4.16
CA PRO A 124 -4.29 -3.40 -4.72
C PRO A 124 -4.48 -2.37 -5.84
N VAL A 125 -5.50 -2.54 -6.70
CA VAL A 125 -5.81 -1.60 -7.79
C VAL A 125 -6.22 -0.24 -7.23
N VAL A 126 -7.14 -0.20 -6.27
CA VAL A 126 -7.54 1.04 -5.60
C VAL A 126 -6.38 1.62 -4.81
N ALA A 127 -5.65 0.78 -4.07
CA ALA A 127 -4.55 1.18 -3.23
C ALA A 127 -3.42 1.85 -4.01
N LEU A 128 -2.79 1.15 -4.94
CA LEU A 128 -1.66 1.66 -5.72
C LEU A 128 -2.12 2.71 -6.74
N GLY A 129 -3.28 2.51 -7.38
CA GLY A 129 -3.86 3.47 -8.31
C GLY A 129 -4.10 4.83 -7.66
N SER A 130 -4.58 4.86 -6.41
CA SER A 130 -4.77 6.11 -5.67
C SER A 130 -3.45 6.89 -5.48
N ILE A 131 -2.33 6.20 -5.25
CA ILE A 131 -1.02 6.84 -5.06
C ILE A 131 -0.38 7.25 -6.39
N VAL A 132 -0.62 6.51 -7.47
CA VAL A 132 -0.29 6.95 -8.82
C VAL A 132 -0.97 8.28 -9.15
N VAL A 133 -2.24 8.45 -8.75
CA VAL A 133 -2.96 9.73 -8.93
C VAL A 133 -2.52 10.80 -7.91
N ALA A 134 -2.10 10.40 -6.72
CA ALA A 134 -1.68 11.33 -5.67
C ALA A 134 -0.40 12.08 -6.04
N GLY A 135 0.57 11.45 -6.69
CA GLY A 135 1.82 12.11 -7.06
C GLY A 135 1.62 13.36 -7.91
N PRO A 136 0.85 13.35 -9.01
CA PRO A 136 0.50 14.57 -9.76
C PRO A 136 -0.24 15.63 -8.94
N VAL A 137 -1.08 15.24 -7.98
CA VAL A 137 -1.78 16.18 -7.08
C VAL A 137 -0.76 16.89 -6.18
N TYR A 138 0.15 16.14 -5.55
CA TYR A 138 1.19 16.69 -4.69
C TYR A 138 2.28 17.43 -5.48
N LEU A 139 2.63 16.97 -6.68
CA LEU A 139 3.48 17.67 -7.64
C LEU A 139 2.94 19.08 -7.89
N ARG A 140 1.67 19.21 -8.30
CA ARG A 140 1.05 20.52 -8.58
C ARG A 140 1.02 21.39 -7.33
N ARG A 141 0.70 20.82 -6.17
CA ARG A 141 0.70 21.53 -4.90
C ARG A 141 2.10 22.08 -4.58
N PHE A 142 3.12 21.23 -4.55
CA PHE A 142 4.48 21.63 -4.19
C PHE A 142 5.12 22.54 -5.23
N ALA A 143 4.77 22.41 -6.51
CA ALA A 143 5.19 23.36 -7.54
C ALA A 143 4.63 24.77 -7.29
N ARG A 144 3.36 24.89 -6.87
CA ARG A 144 2.75 26.18 -6.49
C ARG A 144 3.36 26.76 -5.22
N GLU A 145 3.81 25.92 -4.31
CA GLU A 145 4.57 26.31 -3.11
C GLU A 145 6.04 26.66 -3.41
N GLY A 146 6.48 26.59 -4.67
CA GLY A 146 7.87 26.85 -5.08
C GLY A 146 8.86 25.74 -4.71
N ASN A 147 8.39 24.61 -4.18
CA ASN A 147 9.23 23.53 -3.69
C ASN A 147 9.47 22.45 -4.75
N ARG A 148 10.48 22.70 -5.60
CA ARG A 148 10.83 21.82 -6.73
C ARG A 148 11.22 20.41 -6.32
N GLY A 149 11.95 20.24 -5.20
CA GLY A 149 12.39 18.92 -4.74
C GLY A 149 11.22 18.01 -4.38
N TRP A 150 10.27 18.52 -3.60
CA TRP A 150 9.05 17.79 -3.23
C TRP A 150 8.13 17.54 -4.42
N ALA A 151 8.07 18.50 -5.36
CA ALA A 151 7.32 18.35 -6.59
C ALA A 151 7.88 17.17 -7.42
N THR A 152 9.18 17.16 -7.70
CA THR A 152 9.85 16.07 -8.43
C THR A 152 9.73 14.74 -7.71
N GLY A 153 9.96 14.70 -6.39
CA GLY A 153 9.80 13.47 -5.61
C GLY A 153 8.39 12.87 -5.70
N SER A 154 7.36 13.72 -5.72
CA SER A 154 5.97 13.28 -5.89
C SER A 154 5.71 12.67 -7.27
N ALA A 155 6.26 13.26 -8.34
CA ALA A 155 6.14 12.69 -9.68
C ALA A 155 6.93 11.38 -9.83
N LEU A 156 8.15 11.32 -9.28
CA LEU A 156 8.99 10.13 -9.33
C LEU A 156 8.36 8.95 -8.58
N ALA A 157 7.71 9.17 -7.44
CA ALA A 157 7.01 8.11 -6.73
C ALA A 157 5.92 7.46 -7.60
N SER A 158 5.08 8.27 -8.27
CA SER A 158 4.05 7.73 -9.17
C SER A 158 4.64 7.09 -10.42
N ALA A 159 5.66 7.70 -11.03
CA ALA A 159 6.33 7.13 -12.20
C ALA A 159 6.98 5.78 -11.88
N MET A 160 7.59 5.63 -10.70
CA MET A 160 8.20 4.39 -10.26
C MET A 160 7.15 3.30 -9.99
N ILE A 161 6.02 3.63 -9.36
CA ILE A 161 4.90 2.67 -9.21
C ILE A 161 4.40 2.21 -10.58
N VAL A 162 4.17 3.14 -11.52
CA VAL A 162 3.74 2.79 -12.88
C VAL A 162 4.78 1.91 -13.58
N ALA A 163 6.06 2.25 -13.50
CA ALA A 163 7.13 1.47 -14.13
C ALA A 163 7.22 0.05 -13.57
N LEU A 164 7.07 -0.13 -12.25
CA LEU A 164 7.05 -1.44 -11.60
C LEU A 164 5.85 -2.29 -12.04
N LEU A 165 4.66 -1.67 -12.16
CA LEU A 165 3.42 -2.38 -12.46
C LEU A 165 3.19 -2.62 -13.97
N ALA A 166 3.70 -1.74 -14.83
CA ALA A 166 3.55 -1.84 -16.28
C ALA A 166 4.59 -2.74 -16.94
N TRP A 167 5.55 -3.26 -16.16
CA TRP A 167 6.58 -4.14 -16.69
C TRP A 167 5.95 -5.47 -17.16
N PRO A 168 6.14 -5.86 -18.44
CA PRO A 168 5.30 -6.87 -19.11
C PRO A 168 5.65 -8.31 -18.75
N ASP A 169 6.85 -8.55 -18.23
CA ASP A 169 7.27 -9.87 -17.76
C ASP A 169 6.36 -10.30 -16.60
N PRO A 170 5.76 -11.50 -16.60
CA PRO A 170 5.04 -12.02 -15.43
C PRO A 170 5.99 -12.43 -14.30
N ASP A 171 7.24 -12.76 -14.61
CA ASP A 171 8.21 -13.20 -13.61
C ASP A 171 8.54 -12.04 -12.65
N GLY A 172 8.63 -12.36 -11.36
CA GLY A 172 8.90 -11.38 -10.31
C GLY A 172 7.79 -10.33 -10.09
N LEU A 173 6.55 -10.58 -10.56
CA LEU A 173 5.41 -9.69 -10.29
C LEU A 173 5.21 -9.46 -8.79
N SER A 174 5.37 -10.51 -7.98
CA SER A 174 5.27 -10.41 -6.52
C SER A 174 6.27 -9.40 -5.94
N VAL A 175 7.54 -9.48 -6.34
CA VAL A 175 8.60 -8.55 -5.89
C VAL A 175 8.29 -7.12 -6.33
N ARG A 176 7.82 -6.93 -7.57
CA ARG A 176 7.44 -5.61 -8.08
C ARG A 176 6.23 -5.03 -7.37
N LEU A 177 5.23 -5.84 -7.04
CA LEU A 177 4.08 -5.42 -6.23
C LEU A 177 4.49 -4.98 -4.83
N LEU A 178 5.38 -5.75 -4.17
CA LEU A 178 5.92 -5.36 -2.88
C LEU A 178 6.74 -4.06 -2.97
N ALA A 179 7.60 -3.93 -3.99
CA ALA A 179 8.37 -2.72 -4.24
C ALA A 179 7.46 -1.50 -4.49
N ALA A 180 6.44 -1.63 -5.35
CA ALA A 180 5.47 -0.57 -5.63
C ALA A 180 4.72 -0.17 -4.35
N THR A 181 4.36 -1.13 -3.51
CA THR A 181 3.73 -0.89 -2.22
C THR A 181 4.67 -0.17 -1.26
N ALA A 182 5.95 -0.56 -1.20
CA ALA A 182 6.96 0.10 -0.38
C ALA A 182 7.19 1.56 -0.83
N VAL A 183 7.21 1.82 -2.14
CA VAL A 183 7.27 3.18 -2.71
C VAL A 183 6.05 3.99 -2.31
N ALA A 184 4.84 3.43 -2.45
CA ALA A 184 3.61 4.09 -2.05
C ALA A 184 3.62 4.45 -0.56
N CYS A 185 4.06 3.51 0.28
CA CYS A 185 4.22 3.70 1.72
C CYS A 185 5.24 4.80 2.05
N ALA A 186 6.41 4.79 1.41
CA ALA A 186 7.45 5.80 1.61
C ALA A 186 6.97 7.20 1.18
N PHE A 187 6.22 7.29 0.07
CA PHE A 187 5.64 8.54 -0.38
C PHE A 187 4.66 9.12 0.64
N VAL A 188 3.73 8.31 1.15
CA VAL A 188 2.77 8.78 2.17
C VAL A 188 3.48 9.14 3.47
N ALA A 189 4.47 8.36 3.91
CA ALA A 189 5.27 8.69 5.09
C ALA A 189 5.99 10.03 4.93
N ALA A 190 6.62 10.30 3.78
CA ALA A 190 7.32 11.55 3.51
C ALA A 190 6.37 12.77 3.54
N VAL A 191 5.22 12.68 2.88
CA VAL A 191 4.20 13.74 2.89
C VAL A 191 3.64 13.97 4.29
N SER A 192 3.42 12.89 5.05
CA SER A 192 2.92 12.96 6.42
C SER A 192 3.93 13.58 7.37
N TRP A 193 5.21 13.22 7.24
CA TRP A 193 6.32 13.81 7.98
C TRP A 193 6.39 15.32 7.74
N ARG A 194 6.40 15.75 6.48
CA ARG A 194 6.38 17.18 6.12
C ARG A 194 5.19 17.90 6.74
N ALA A 195 4.02 17.27 6.77
CA ALA A 195 2.83 17.86 7.38
C ALA A 195 2.93 17.95 8.91
N VAL A 196 3.65 17.04 9.58
CA VAL A 196 3.94 17.13 11.02
C VAL A 196 4.82 18.34 11.31
N ASP A 197 5.85 18.58 10.51
CA ASP A 197 6.78 19.70 10.69
C ASP A 197 6.08 21.06 10.55
N VAL A 198 5.00 21.15 9.76
CA VAL A 198 4.21 22.38 9.58
C VAL A 198 3.24 22.66 10.73
N VAL A 199 2.85 21.63 11.50
CA VAL A 199 1.92 21.75 12.64
C VAL A 199 2.65 21.87 13.97
N GLY A 200 3.97 21.69 13.99
CA GLY A 200 4.84 21.98 15.14
C GLY A 200 5.10 23.46 15.31
#